data_AF-A0A1G1LP80-F1
#
_entry.id   AF-A0A1G1LP80-F1
#
_cell.length_a   1.000
_cell.length_b   1.000
_cell.length_c   1.000
_cell.angle_alpha   90.00
_cell.angle_beta   90.00
_cell.angle_gamma   90.00
#
_symmetry.space_group_name_H-M   'P 1'
#
loop_
_entity.id
_entity.type
_entity.pdbx_description
1 polymer ?
#
loop_
_entity_poly.entity_id
_entity_poly.type
_entity_poly.pdbx_seq_one_letter_code
_entity_poly.pdbx_strand_id
1 'polypeptide(L)'
;MLFILLVFAPLAQAKERGAAASINCRQELSDQDIERVKASRDLLQGTDPRSLPKTLRELNRTNCPQIHAIIMEAIARTYVDIVREQKVVEQKKKDWLYSMVKLNMAYLQLTGGTYKGDNNSLNRSIRFRLKEYLPAGILTHPGFFQKVDELLE
;
A
#
# COMPACT_ATOMS: atom_id res chain seq x y z
N MET A 1 -38.72 35.47 1.93
CA MET A 1 -37.29 35.08 1.85
C MET A 1 -37.14 33.78 2.63
N LEU A 2 -36.67 32.70 2.01
CA LEU A 2 -36.58 31.38 2.62
C LEU A 2 -35.11 31.00 2.81
N PHE A 3 -34.63 30.95 4.05
CA PHE A 3 -33.27 30.50 4.35
C PHE A 3 -33.24 28.96 4.38
N ILE A 4 -32.66 28.34 3.36
CA ILE A 4 -32.32 26.92 3.39
C ILE A 4 -30.87 26.79 3.85
N LEU A 5 -30.69 26.52 5.15
CA LEU A 5 -29.42 26.08 5.71
C LEU A 5 -29.16 24.64 5.25
N LEU A 6 -28.34 24.49 4.20
CA LEU A 6 -27.75 23.19 3.86
C LEU A 6 -26.74 22.82 4.95
N VAL A 7 -27.20 22.01 5.90
CA VAL A 7 -26.34 21.33 6.87
C VAL A 7 -25.42 20.39 6.10
N PHE A 8 -24.14 20.77 5.98
CA PHE A 8 -23.09 19.86 5.56
C PHE A 8 -22.93 18.78 6.65
N ALA A 9 -23.65 17.66 6.46
CA ALA A 9 -23.44 16.47 7.27
C ALA A 9 -22.00 15.98 7.06
N PRO A 10 -21.19 15.79 8.13
CA PRO A 10 -19.87 15.19 7.98
C PRO A 10 -20.06 13.73 7.56
N LEU A 11 -19.62 13.39 6.36
CA LEU A 11 -19.79 12.06 5.78
C LEU A 11 -18.88 11.04 6.49
N ALA A 12 -19.45 10.48 7.56
CA ALA A 12 -19.13 9.17 8.14
C ALA A 12 -17.62 8.84 8.31
N GLN A 13 -17.02 9.45 9.33
CA GLN A 13 -15.78 8.98 9.96
C GLN A 13 -16.04 7.65 10.73
N ALA A 14 -16.47 6.59 10.02
CA ALA A 14 -17.04 5.36 10.60
C ALA A 14 -16.80 4.09 9.75
N LYS A 15 -15.61 3.97 9.14
CA LYS A 15 -15.08 2.75 8.49
C LYS A 15 -13.56 2.85 8.65
N GLU A 16 -12.86 2.07 9.46
CA GLU A 16 -12.25 0.79 9.03
C GLU A 16 -11.66 -0.02 10.21
N ARG A 17 -12.08 0.19 11.46
CA ARG A 17 -11.48 -0.47 12.66
C ARG A 17 -11.56 -2.02 12.70
N GLY A 18 -12.13 -2.68 11.69
CA GLY A 18 -12.14 -4.13 11.54
C GLY A 18 -11.68 -4.67 10.18
N ALA A 19 -11.27 -3.80 9.22
CA ALA A 19 -11.05 -4.22 7.83
C ALA A 19 -9.91 -5.22 7.65
N ALA A 20 -8.84 -5.13 8.46
CA ALA A 20 -7.76 -6.11 8.45
C ALA A 20 -8.11 -7.41 9.21
N ALA A 21 -9.00 -7.34 10.20
CA ALA A 21 -9.36 -8.49 11.03
C ALA A 21 -10.30 -9.49 10.32
N SER A 22 -10.98 -9.04 9.26
CA SER A 22 -11.83 -9.88 8.40
C SER A 22 -11.08 -10.56 7.25
N ILE A 23 -9.76 -10.33 7.09
CA ILE A 23 -9.01 -10.88 5.95
C ILE A 23 -8.75 -12.37 6.14
N ASN A 24 -9.18 -13.18 5.17
CA ASN A 24 -8.89 -14.60 5.13
C ASN A 24 -7.76 -14.89 4.13
N CYS A 25 -6.56 -15.13 4.63
CA CYS A 25 -5.39 -15.39 3.80
C CYS A 25 -5.48 -16.63 2.88
N ARG A 26 -6.46 -17.52 3.09
CA ARG A 26 -6.69 -18.70 2.22
C ARG A 26 -7.63 -18.42 1.05
N GLN A 27 -8.18 -17.22 0.94
CA GLN A 27 -9.05 -16.83 -0.18
C GLN A 27 -8.22 -16.29 -1.34
N GLU A 28 -8.66 -16.61 -2.55
CA GLU A 28 -8.21 -15.94 -3.77
C GLU A 28 -8.62 -14.46 -3.76
N LEU A 29 -8.02 -13.67 -4.66
CA LEU A 29 -8.40 -12.27 -4.86
C LEU A 29 -9.85 -12.18 -5.36
N SER A 30 -10.65 -11.32 -4.73
CA SER A 30 -11.99 -10.99 -5.23
C SER A 30 -11.92 -10.05 -6.45
N ASP A 31 -13.02 -9.91 -7.21
CA ASP A 31 -13.11 -8.92 -8.29
C ASP A 31 -12.76 -7.50 -7.81
N GLN A 32 -13.14 -7.15 -6.57
CA GLN A 32 -12.78 -5.87 -5.97
C GLN A 32 -11.27 -5.75 -5.74
N ASP A 33 -10.60 -6.81 -5.30
CA ASP A 33 -9.14 -6.80 -5.15
C ASP A 33 -8.43 -6.72 -6.50
N ILE A 34 -8.96 -7.40 -7.53
CA ILE A 34 -8.43 -7.36 -8.90
C ILE A 34 -8.49 -5.92 -9.46
N GLU A 35 -9.62 -5.22 -9.30
CA GLU A 35 -9.74 -3.82 -9.72
C GLU A 35 -8.84 -2.88 -8.90
N ARG A 36 -8.62 -3.14 -7.59
CA ARG A 36 -7.63 -2.39 -6.79
C ARG A 36 -6.20 -2.62 -7.27
N VAL A 37 -5.83 -3.86 -7.61
CA VAL A 37 -4.52 -4.20 -8.19
C VAL A 37 -4.34 -3.52 -9.54
N LYS A 38 -5.36 -3.51 -10.40
CA LYS A 38 -5.36 -2.82 -11.70
C LYS A 38 -5.19 -1.31 -11.55
N ALA A 39 -5.97 -0.64 -10.70
CA ALA A 39 -5.77 0.78 -10.41
C ALA A 39 -4.35 1.06 -9.88
N SER A 40 -3.82 0.18 -9.02
CA SER A 40 -2.44 0.27 -8.51
C SER A 40 -1.37 0.04 -9.60
N ARG A 41 -1.64 -0.80 -10.60
CA ARG A 41 -0.79 -1.00 -11.78
C ARG A 41 -0.72 0.26 -12.64
N ASP A 42 -1.85 0.93 -12.84
CA ASP A 42 -1.96 2.12 -13.70
C ASP A 42 -1.19 3.31 -13.07
N LEU A 43 -1.29 3.47 -11.74
CA LEU A 43 -0.47 4.43 -10.97
C LEU A 43 1.05 4.18 -11.06
N LEU A 44 1.46 2.95 -11.40
CA LEU A 44 2.86 2.52 -11.50
C LEU A 44 3.33 2.36 -12.96
N GLN A 45 2.54 2.81 -13.94
CA GLN A 45 2.89 2.73 -15.36
C GLN A 45 4.23 3.43 -15.64
N GLY A 46 5.09 2.77 -16.42
CA GLY A 46 6.44 3.24 -16.74
C GLY A 46 7.47 3.06 -15.63
N THR A 47 7.09 2.60 -14.44
CA THR A 47 8.01 2.40 -13.29
C THR A 47 8.04 0.93 -12.82
N ASP A 48 6.89 0.25 -12.77
CA ASP A 48 6.83 -1.22 -12.59
C ASP A 48 6.56 -1.90 -13.94
N PRO A 49 7.49 -2.70 -14.50
CA PRO A 49 7.33 -3.29 -15.82
C PRO A 49 6.43 -4.55 -15.88
N ARG A 50 5.99 -5.13 -14.76
CA ARG A 50 5.55 -6.54 -14.72
C ARG A 50 4.30 -6.91 -15.55
N SER A 51 3.39 -5.98 -15.83
CA SER A 51 2.03 -6.19 -16.38
C SER A 51 1.01 -6.90 -15.46
N LEU A 52 -0.28 -6.61 -15.64
CA LEU A 52 -1.36 -7.06 -14.75
C LEU A 52 -1.49 -8.60 -14.62
N PRO A 53 -1.49 -9.42 -15.70
CA PRO A 53 -1.63 -10.87 -15.56
C PRO A 53 -0.46 -11.51 -14.80
N LYS A 54 0.75 -10.97 -14.92
CA LYS A 54 1.91 -11.44 -14.14
C LYS A 54 1.76 -11.05 -12.66
N THR A 55 1.37 -9.81 -12.38
CA THR A 55 1.12 -9.34 -11.01
C THR A 55 0.03 -10.16 -10.31
N LEU A 56 -1.10 -10.45 -10.96
CA LEU A 56 -2.17 -11.28 -10.36
C LEU A 56 -1.68 -12.71 -10.08
N ARG A 57 -0.91 -13.32 -10.98
CA ARG A 57 -0.29 -14.64 -10.73
C ARG A 57 0.73 -14.64 -9.60
N GLU A 58 1.49 -13.56 -9.43
CA GLU A 58 2.42 -13.41 -8.31
C GLU A 58 1.67 -13.25 -6.99
N LEU A 59 0.60 -12.44 -6.95
CA LEU A 59 -0.23 -12.24 -5.76
C LEU A 59 -0.96 -13.51 -5.33
N ASN A 60 -1.57 -14.26 -6.25
CA ASN A 60 -2.26 -15.52 -5.94
C ASN A 60 -1.32 -16.65 -5.47
N ARG A 61 0.00 -16.47 -5.59
CA ARG A 61 1.02 -17.41 -5.06
C ARG A 61 1.52 -17.05 -3.67
N THR A 62 1.13 -15.90 -3.11
CA THR A 62 1.55 -15.53 -1.76
C THR A 62 0.67 -16.22 -0.71
N ASN A 63 1.19 -16.34 0.50
CA ASN A 63 0.48 -16.92 1.64
C ASN A 63 -0.74 -16.09 2.11
N CYS A 64 -0.98 -14.89 1.55
CA CYS A 64 -2.13 -14.04 1.87
C CYS A 64 -2.44 -13.05 0.73
N PRO A 65 -3.03 -13.49 -0.40
CA PRO A 65 -3.12 -12.68 -1.63
C PRO A 65 -3.74 -11.29 -1.42
N GLN A 66 -4.84 -11.22 -0.65
CA GLN A 66 -5.56 -9.98 -0.32
C GLN A 66 -4.67 -8.95 0.41
N ILE A 67 -3.81 -9.38 1.34
CA ILE A 67 -2.87 -8.47 2.02
C ILE A 67 -1.79 -7.97 1.07
N HIS A 68 -1.26 -8.83 0.20
CA HIS A 68 -0.26 -8.40 -0.78
C HIS A 68 -0.86 -7.42 -1.81
N ALA A 69 -2.15 -7.55 -2.15
CA ALA A 69 -2.87 -6.57 -2.96
C ALA A 69 -3.02 -5.21 -2.24
N ILE A 70 -3.42 -5.21 -0.95
CA ILE A 70 -3.51 -4.00 -0.12
C ILE A 70 -2.13 -3.31 0.03
N ILE A 71 -1.07 -4.09 0.25
CA ILE A 71 0.31 -3.61 0.34
C ILE A 71 0.74 -2.95 -0.98
N MET A 72 0.41 -3.56 -2.12
CA MET A 72 0.70 -3.01 -3.43
C MET A 72 -0.02 -1.68 -3.67
N GLU A 73 -1.27 -1.54 -3.25
CA GLU A 73 -2.00 -0.28 -3.33
C GLU A 73 -1.35 0.81 -2.46
N ALA A 74 -1.00 0.50 -1.22
CA ALA A 74 -0.35 1.45 -0.31
C ALA A 74 1.01 1.93 -0.87
N ILE A 75 1.79 1.03 -1.48
CA ILE A 75 3.03 1.36 -2.22
C ILE A 75 2.71 2.30 -3.39
N ALA A 76 1.76 1.96 -4.26
CA ALA A 76 1.44 2.73 -5.45
C ALA A 76 0.98 4.16 -5.11
N ARG A 77 0.08 4.29 -4.13
CA ARG A 77 -0.44 5.58 -3.67
C ARG A 77 0.65 6.43 -3.01
N THR A 78 1.49 5.84 -2.15
CA THR A 78 2.62 6.56 -1.53
C THR A 78 3.63 7.02 -2.57
N TYR A 79 3.94 6.20 -3.57
CA TYR A 79 4.87 6.55 -4.65
C TYR A 79 4.38 7.77 -5.45
N VAL A 80 3.13 7.75 -5.93
CA VAL A 80 2.55 8.87 -6.70
C VAL A 80 2.54 10.16 -5.89
N ASP A 81 2.20 10.07 -4.61
CA ASP A 81 2.23 11.20 -3.68
C ASP A 81 3.62 11.83 -3.54
N ILE A 82 4.64 11.00 -3.30
CA ILE A 82 6.02 11.47 -3.09
C ILE A 82 6.61 12.04 -4.38
N VAL A 83 6.31 11.45 -5.54
CA VAL A 83 6.69 11.98 -6.86
C VAL A 83 6.04 13.35 -7.12
N ARG A 84 4.76 13.50 -6.79
CA ARG A 84 4.00 14.76 -6.92
C ARG A 84 4.52 15.84 -5.97
N GLU A 85 4.73 15.52 -4.69
CA GLU A 85 5.25 16.42 -3.67
C GLU A 85 6.65 16.94 -4.04
N GLN A 86 7.55 16.05 -4.46
CA GLN A 86 8.90 16.41 -4.89
C GLN A 86 9.00 16.92 -6.33
N LYS A 87 7.87 17.06 -7.05
CA LYS A 87 7.79 17.52 -8.46
C LYS A 87 8.75 16.77 -9.39
N VAL A 88 8.86 15.44 -9.23
CA VAL A 88 9.86 14.64 -9.96
C VAL A 88 9.38 14.32 -11.38
N VAL A 89 10.10 14.86 -12.37
CA VAL A 89 9.86 14.60 -13.79
C VAL A 89 10.73 13.44 -14.30
N GLU A 90 12.02 13.43 -13.93
CA GLU A 90 13.04 12.48 -14.40
C GLU A 90 12.71 11.03 -14.03
N GLN A 91 12.78 10.12 -15.02
CA GLN A 91 12.44 8.70 -14.82
C GLN A 91 13.39 8.00 -13.84
N LYS A 92 14.71 8.23 -13.92
CA LYS A 92 15.68 7.63 -13.01
C LYS A 92 15.39 7.95 -11.53
N LYS A 93 14.94 9.17 -11.24
CA LYS A 93 14.55 9.57 -9.88
C LYS A 93 13.20 8.99 -9.46
N LYS A 94 12.26 8.79 -10.40
CA LYS A 94 11.01 8.03 -10.16
C LYS A 94 11.30 6.58 -9.78
N ASP A 95 12.14 5.88 -10.54
CA ASP A 95 12.51 4.48 -10.29
C ASP A 95 13.21 4.30 -8.94
N TRP A 96 14.08 5.26 -8.59
CA TRP A 96 14.70 5.33 -7.27
C TRP A 96 13.68 5.57 -6.15
N LEU A 97 12.75 6.52 -6.31
CA LEU A 97 11.69 6.76 -5.32
C LEU A 97 10.79 5.54 -5.13
N TYR A 98 10.40 4.86 -6.20
CA TYR A 98 9.61 3.62 -6.13
C TYR A 98 10.36 2.53 -5.35
N SER A 99 11.67 2.38 -5.60
CA SER A 99 12.54 1.48 -4.84
C SER A 99 12.58 1.84 -3.36
N MET A 100 12.71 3.13 -3.01
CA MET A 100 12.69 3.61 -1.62
C MET A 100 11.35 3.38 -0.92
N VAL A 101 10.21 3.49 -1.63
CA VAL A 101 8.89 3.17 -1.07
C VAL A 101 8.77 1.68 -0.78
N LYS A 102 9.18 0.81 -1.72
CA LYS A 102 9.21 -0.65 -1.52
C LYS A 102 10.11 -1.05 -0.33
N LEU A 103 11.30 -0.45 -0.22
CA LEU A 103 12.25 -0.75 0.87
C LEU A 103 11.66 -0.37 2.25
N ASN A 104 11.00 0.79 2.34
CA ASN A 104 10.32 1.19 3.57
C ASN A 104 9.09 0.32 3.89
N MET A 105 8.36 -0.18 2.89
CA MET A 105 7.30 -1.17 3.13
C MET A 105 7.88 -2.50 3.65
N ALA A 106 8.95 -3.02 3.04
CA ALA A 106 9.63 -4.22 3.53
C ALA A 106 10.11 -4.05 4.99
N TYR A 107 10.63 -2.88 5.37
CA TYR A 107 10.94 -2.59 6.78
C TYR A 107 9.71 -2.62 7.69
N LEU A 108 8.53 -2.16 7.24
CA LEU A 108 7.30 -2.31 8.03
C LEU A 108 6.94 -3.79 8.20
N GLN A 109 7.00 -4.58 7.13
CA GLN A 109 6.68 -6.02 7.13
C GLN A 109 7.66 -6.87 7.97
N LEU A 110 8.94 -6.48 8.06
CA LEU A 110 9.95 -7.20 8.84
C LEU A 110 9.95 -6.82 10.34
N THR A 111 9.41 -5.65 10.71
CA THR A 111 9.60 -5.08 12.06
C THR A 111 8.31 -4.66 12.78
N GLY A 112 7.15 -4.88 12.17
CA GLY A 112 5.86 -4.38 12.70
C GLY A 112 5.80 -2.85 12.79
N GLY A 113 6.68 -2.15 12.08
CA GLY A 113 6.82 -0.70 12.16
C GLY A 113 7.40 -0.17 13.49
N THR A 114 8.10 -1.01 14.27
CA THR A 114 8.81 -0.64 15.50
C THR A 114 10.23 -0.10 15.26
N TYR A 115 10.78 -0.29 14.05
CA TYR A 115 12.14 0.08 13.68
C TYR A 115 12.42 1.59 13.72
N LYS A 116 13.54 1.96 14.34
CA LYS A 116 14.02 3.35 14.52
C LYS A 116 15.15 3.77 13.57
N GLY A 117 15.57 2.92 12.63
CA GLY A 117 16.70 3.19 11.74
C GLY A 117 16.44 4.26 10.67
N ASP A 118 17.39 4.38 9.72
CA ASP A 118 17.75 5.65 9.08
C ASP A 118 16.56 6.60 8.85
N ASN A 119 16.62 7.70 9.59
CA ASN A 119 15.48 8.52 9.96
C ASN A 119 15.50 9.87 9.23
N ASN A 120 16.14 9.89 8.05
CA ASN A 120 16.08 11.00 7.10
C ASN A 120 14.62 11.35 6.77
N SER A 121 14.40 12.61 6.37
CA SER A 121 13.06 13.18 6.22
C SER A 121 12.20 12.43 5.19
N LEU A 122 12.82 11.96 4.10
CA LEU A 122 12.14 11.18 3.06
C LEU A 122 11.64 9.84 3.57
N ASN A 123 12.52 9.05 4.21
CA ASN A 123 12.17 7.76 4.80
C ASN A 123 11.04 7.90 5.83
N ARG A 124 11.05 8.97 6.63
CA ARG A 124 9.98 9.26 7.59
C ARG A 124 8.66 9.60 6.90
N SER A 125 8.68 10.46 5.87
CA SER A 125 7.49 10.81 5.07
C SER A 125 6.88 9.59 4.38
N ILE A 126 7.72 8.75 3.76
CA ILE A 126 7.29 7.49 3.13
C ILE A 126 6.62 6.56 4.17
N ARG A 127 7.27 6.30 5.32
CA ARG A 127 6.69 5.43 6.37
C ARG A 127 5.41 5.98 6.97
N PHE A 128 5.26 7.31 7.03
CA PHE A 128 4.02 7.95 7.47
C PHE A 128 2.88 7.69 6.47
N ARG A 129 3.07 8.06 5.19
CA ARG A 129 2.06 7.84 4.12
C ARG A 129 1.70 6.36 3.93
N LEU A 130 2.67 5.45 4.02
CA LEU A 130 2.39 4.00 3.98
C LEU A 130 1.44 3.58 5.10
N LYS A 131 1.61 4.11 6.33
CA LYS A 131 0.72 3.82 7.46
C LYS A 131 -0.66 4.49 7.33
N GLU A 132 -0.79 5.58 6.58
CA GLU A 132 -2.08 6.21 6.27
C GLU A 132 -2.88 5.44 5.20
N TYR A 133 -2.21 4.78 4.25
CA TYR A 133 -2.85 3.98 3.19
C TYR A 133 -2.99 2.49 3.51
N LEU A 134 -2.37 2.03 4.58
CA LEU A 134 -2.60 0.70 5.14
C LEU A 134 -3.83 0.71 6.07
N PRO A 135 -4.78 -0.24 5.92
CA PRO A 135 -5.98 -0.27 6.75
C PRO A 135 -5.66 -0.57 8.22
N ALA A 136 -6.50 -0.06 9.12
CA ALA A 136 -6.30 -0.20 10.56
C ALA A 136 -6.17 -1.68 10.99
N GLY A 137 -5.15 -1.98 11.80
CA GLY A 137 -4.87 -3.33 12.31
C GLY A 137 -4.02 -4.23 11.39
N ILE A 138 -3.69 -3.81 10.16
CA ILE A 138 -2.91 -4.67 9.25
C ILE A 138 -1.47 -4.89 9.72
N LEU A 139 -0.85 -3.90 10.38
CA LEU A 139 0.49 -4.03 10.98
C LEU A 139 0.57 -5.07 12.11
N THR A 140 -0.58 -5.54 12.62
CA THR A 140 -0.69 -6.61 13.62
C THR A 140 -1.24 -7.92 13.04
N HIS A 141 -1.55 -7.95 11.74
CA HIS A 141 -2.12 -9.12 11.10
C HIS A 141 -1.02 -10.13 10.71
N PRO A 142 -1.12 -11.44 11.03
CA PRO A 142 -0.05 -12.41 10.76
C PRO A 142 0.41 -12.45 9.30
N GLY A 143 -0.53 -12.39 8.35
CA GLY A 143 -0.24 -12.36 6.91
C GLY A 143 0.36 -11.06 6.35
N PHE A 144 0.62 -10.05 7.18
CA PHE A 144 1.34 -8.83 6.77
C PHE A 144 2.87 -9.00 6.84
N PHE A 145 3.35 -9.82 7.77
CA PHE A 145 4.77 -10.01 8.01
C PHE A 145 5.39 -10.95 6.96
N GLN A 146 6.52 -10.55 6.39
CA GLN A 146 7.35 -11.49 5.62
C GLN A 146 8.12 -12.37 6.58
N LYS A 147 8.07 -13.70 6.38
CA LYS A 147 8.91 -14.64 7.12
C LYS A 147 10.26 -14.74 6.43
N VAL A 148 11.33 -14.82 7.21
CA VAL A 148 12.71 -14.86 6.68
C VAL A 148 12.96 -16.14 5.86
N ASP A 149 12.22 -17.22 6.15
CA ASP A 149 12.27 -18.48 5.40
C ASP A 149 11.87 -18.31 3.92
N GLU A 150 11.06 -17.31 3.58
CA GLU A 150 10.61 -16.99 2.21
C GLU A 150 11.65 -16.16 1.42
N LEU A 151 12.82 -15.86 2.00
CA LEU A 151 13.90 -15.07 1.38
C LEU A 151 15.11 -15.91 0.93
N LEU A 152 15.03 -17.23 1.06
CA LEU A 152 16.14 -18.17 0.81
C LEU A 152 15.81 -19.25 -0.25
N GLU A 153 14.68 -19.11 -0.95
CA GLU A 153 14.31 -19.86 -2.17
C GLU A 153 14.37 -18.95 -3.42
#